data_AF-A0A3A4PVI1-F1
#
_entry.id   AF-A0A3A4PVI1-F1
#
_cell.length_a   1.000
_cell.length_b   1.000
_cell.length_c   1.000
_cell.angle_alpha   90.00
_cell.angle_beta   90.00
_cell.angle_gamma   90.00
#
_symmetry.space_group_name_H-M   'P 1'
#
loop_
_entity.id
_entity.type
_entity.pdbx_description
1 polymer ?
#
loop_
_entity_poly.entity_id
_entity_poly.type
_entity_poly.pdbx_seq_one_letter_code
_entity_poly.pdbx_strand_id
1 'polypeptide(L)'
;MAGMLVFHSKIFAFLICVALLGHPAFASREAGGGEVFQKTGRVNVDGLNLRLDPGLNFPVVKVLKKGATFRVIRQQDEWLQVIEDGNVGWIYGKEGFVTLYTASPVGDGDRTDLEIARERALALERQIQEQRSAISGFSDKEQEIVSALHQTDLALHQTRRQAADITVELEMVGGEIARLEKDIGDLAADIQEGRDYAGQRLTALYKLSVLGEMNLLASATSFHDLLKQKAAIRKIIAGDCRVIGTLLDRKRELTALLEALEEQKARQVSLESTYQAAIARLEAEKQKRRQILSEISTQKENRLAALKYLTDAADRLDHAISALSRGPRFEGKEIKTFAGFKGLLKIPVNGRIVSGYGKYTEPQSGAAHFRKGIVIQSERGSPIRAVFAGRTVFASWLRGYGNVIIIDHGDSFHTVYAHADDLFRAKGDAVETGEVIATVGDSGALGRPALYFEIRHHGNSVDPLHWIDNS
;
A
#
# COMPACT_ATOMS: atom_id res chain seq x y z
N MET A 1 57.64 4.06 -30.10
CA MET A 1 58.43 4.64 -28.98
C MET A 1 57.45 5.23 -27.97
N ALA A 2 57.74 5.38 -26.67
CA ALA A 2 58.62 4.68 -25.71
C ALA A 2 58.53 5.45 -24.36
N GLY A 3 58.78 4.82 -23.20
CA GLY A 3 58.80 5.52 -21.88
C GLY A 3 57.41 5.82 -21.31
N MET A 4 56.82 5.11 -20.33
CA MET A 4 57.26 4.06 -19.40
C MET A 4 58.01 4.52 -18.11
N LEU A 5 57.36 4.26 -16.95
CA LEU A 5 57.88 4.25 -15.55
C LEU A 5 58.25 5.63 -14.96
N VAL A 6 58.29 5.85 -13.63
CA VAL A 6 58.83 5.06 -12.48
C VAL A 6 57.87 5.17 -11.25
N PHE A 7 57.47 4.09 -10.53
CA PHE A 7 58.18 3.27 -9.49
C PHE A 7 58.51 4.07 -8.19
N HIS A 8 58.54 3.59 -6.93
CA HIS A 8 58.45 2.30 -6.18
C HIS A 8 57.38 2.44 -5.04
N SER A 9 56.99 1.47 -4.18
CA SER A 9 57.59 0.23 -3.62
C SER A 9 56.44 -0.78 -3.32
N LYS A 10 56.49 -2.09 -3.66
CA LYS A 10 57.25 -3.23 -3.07
C LYS A 10 57.04 -3.39 -1.55
N ILE A 11 56.81 -4.58 -0.97
CA ILE A 11 56.94 -6.01 -1.39
C ILE A 11 55.97 -6.86 -0.48
N PHE A 12 55.51 -8.12 -0.68
CA PHE A 12 55.77 -9.33 -1.53
C PHE A 12 54.37 -9.94 -1.94
N ALA A 13 54.07 -11.11 -2.55
CA ALA A 13 54.69 -12.42 -2.88
C ALA A 13 54.68 -13.51 -1.76
N PHE A 14 54.53 -14.84 -1.99
CA PHE A 14 54.27 -15.63 -3.22
C PHE A 14 53.78 -17.09 -2.93
N LEU A 15 52.77 -17.62 -3.66
CA LEU A 15 52.50 -19.05 -4.03
C LEU A 15 52.42 -20.18 -2.94
N ILE A 16 52.09 -21.47 -3.23
CA ILE A 16 50.95 -22.07 -3.98
C ILE A 16 50.71 -23.56 -3.56
N CYS A 17 49.49 -24.04 -3.81
CA CYS A 17 48.93 -25.41 -3.92
C CYS A 17 49.75 -26.71 -3.63
N VAL A 18 49.04 -27.63 -2.92
CA VAL A 18 48.73 -29.05 -3.30
C VAL A 18 49.63 -30.24 -2.86
N ALA A 19 48.93 -31.37 -2.62
CA ALA A 19 49.35 -32.80 -2.58
C ALA A 19 49.86 -33.45 -1.26
N LEU A 20 48.91 -34.09 -0.55
CA LEU A 20 48.77 -35.56 -0.36
C LEU A 20 49.90 -36.46 0.23
N LEU A 21 49.41 -37.52 0.92
CA LEU A 21 50.06 -38.75 1.42
C LEU A 21 50.93 -38.68 2.69
N GLY A 22 50.81 -39.73 3.54
CA GLY A 22 51.76 -40.07 4.60
C GLY A 22 51.17 -40.35 5.99
N HIS A 23 50.80 -41.61 6.29
CA HIS A 23 50.79 -42.10 7.67
C HIS A 23 52.23 -42.31 8.17
N PRO A 24 52.44 -42.31 9.49
CA PRO A 24 52.89 -43.55 10.10
C PRO A 24 51.98 -44.00 11.26
N ALA A 25 51.93 -45.32 11.49
CA ALA A 25 51.29 -45.89 12.65
C ALA A 25 52.20 -45.82 13.89
N PHE A 26 51.61 -45.65 15.07
CA PHE A 26 52.27 -45.93 16.34
C PHE A 26 51.37 -46.80 17.20
N ALA A 27 51.79 -48.05 17.43
CA ALA A 27 51.13 -48.97 18.34
C ALA A 27 51.84 -48.97 19.70
N SER A 28 51.08 -48.97 20.80
CA SER A 28 51.63 -49.24 22.13
C SER A 28 50.58 -49.78 23.10
N ARG A 29 50.55 -51.11 23.17
CA ARG A 29 50.53 -51.91 24.41
C ARG A 29 49.23 -51.99 25.23
N GLU A 30 48.74 -53.22 25.37
CA GLU A 30 47.67 -53.62 26.28
C GLU A 30 48.07 -53.46 27.76
N ALA A 31 47.08 -53.22 28.64
CA ALA A 31 47.20 -53.45 30.07
C ALA A 31 45.82 -53.70 30.73
N GLY A 32 45.70 -54.83 31.46
CA GLY A 32 44.73 -55.02 32.54
C GLY A 32 43.24 -54.99 32.19
N GLY A 33 42.67 -56.14 31.85
CA GLY A 33 41.21 -56.30 31.83
C GLY A 33 40.59 -56.22 33.23
N GLY A 34 39.48 -55.49 33.36
CA GLY A 34 38.64 -55.46 34.54
C GLY A 34 37.22 -55.05 34.16
N GLU A 35 36.24 -55.95 34.32
CA GLU A 35 34.85 -55.68 33.96
C GLU A 35 34.27 -54.58 34.86
N VAL A 36 33.98 -53.42 34.28
CA VAL A 36 33.31 -52.32 35.00
C VAL A 36 31.82 -52.63 35.05
N PHE A 37 31.36 -53.21 36.16
CA PHE A 37 29.97 -53.61 36.41
C PHE A 37 29.01 -52.40 36.51
N GLN A 38 28.71 -51.75 35.38
CA GLN A 38 27.70 -50.67 35.29
C GLN A 38 26.27 -51.21 35.33
N LYS A 39 25.89 -51.84 36.45
CA LYS A 39 24.50 -52.10 36.80
C LYS A 39 24.00 -50.97 37.71
N THR A 40 22.94 -50.29 37.30
CA THR A 40 22.16 -49.44 38.21
C THR A 40 21.05 -50.27 38.84
N GLY A 41 20.50 -49.81 39.95
CA GLY A 41 19.41 -50.50 40.62
C GLY A 41 18.48 -49.55 41.36
N ARG A 42 17.31 -50.08 41.71
CA ARG A 42 16.26 -49.37 42.45
C ARG A 42 15.81 -50.19 43.64
N VAL A 43 15.60 -49.53 44.78
CA VAL A 43 15.12 -50.16 46.02
C VAL A 43 13.60 -50.38 45.95
N ASN A 44 13.15 -51.59 46.25
CA ASN A 44 11.73 -51.98 46.16
C ASN A 44 11.00 -51.98 47.52
N VAL A 45 11.75 -52.00 48.62
CA VAL A 45 11.25 -52.00 50.01
C VAL A 45 11.33 -50.61 50.64
N ASP A 46 10.46 -50.34 51.63
CA ASP A 46 10.31 -48.99 52.22
C ASP A 46 11.51 -48.54 53.07
N GLY A 47 12.36 -49.47 53.51
CA GLY A 47 13.68 -49.19 54.08
C GLY A 47 14.67 -50.33 53.81
N LEU A 48 15.81 -50.02 53.19
CA LEU A 48 16.93 -50.95 52.95
C LEU A 48 18.22 -50.39 53.56
N ASN A 49 18.85 -51.14 54.45
CA ASN A 49 20.03 -50.68 55.18
C ASN A 49 21.29 -50.75 54.32
N LEU A 50 21.92 -49.60 54.09
CA LEU A 50 23.29 -49.45 53.59
C LEU A 50 24.26 -49.61 54.78
N ARG A 51 25.23 -50.52 54.69
CA ARG A 51 26.17 -50.86 55.77
C ARG A 51 27.62 -50.65 55.37
N LEU A 52 28.53 -50.59 56.36
CA LEU A 52 29.97 -50.49 56.10
C LEU A 52 30.53 -51.74 55.41
N ASP A 53 30.03 -52.93 55.76
CA ASP A 53 30.53 -54.23 55.32
C ASP A 53 29.37 -55.22 55.03
N PRO A 54 29.60 -56.28 54.24
CA PRO A 54 28.56 -57.22 53.81
C PRO A 54 28.15 -58.18 54.95
N GLY A 55 27.09 -57.85 55.68
CA GLY A 55 26.55 -58.71 56.73
C GLY A 55 25.54 -58.02 57.65
N LEU A 56 24.68 -58.80 58.32
CA LEU A 56 23.62 -58.27 59.17
C LEU A 56 24.11 -57.63 60.49
N ASN A 57 25.35 -57.90 60.88
CA ASN A 57 25.93 -57.48 62.17
C ASN A 57 26.76 -56.18 62.07
N PHE A 58 27.01 -55.66 60.85
CA PHE A 58 27.83 -54.45 60.66
C PHE A 58 27.01 -53.15 60.80
N PRO A 59 27.63 -52.03 61.21
CA PRO A 59 26.94 -50.75 61.38
C PRO A 59 26.20 -50.28 60.13
N VAL A 60 25.04 -49.67 60.32
CA VAL A 60 24.22 -49.07 59.27
C VAL A 60 24.67 -47.62 59.06
N VAL A 61 25.02 -47.29 57.82
CA VAL A 61 25.45 -45.95 57.37
C VAL A 61 24.25 -45.09 56.98
N LYS A 62 23.29 -45.66 56.26
CA LYS A 62 22.09 -44.98 55.75
C LYS A 62 20.95 -45.99 55.59
N VAL A 63 19.70 -45.53 55.62
CA VAL A 63 18.54 -46.34 55.23
C VAL A 63 17.98 -45.77 53.92
N LEU A 64 18.04 -46.56 52.86
CA LEU A 64 17.53 -46.20 51.53
C LEU A 64 16.02 -46.44 51.48
N LYS A 65 15.26 -45.47 50.96
CA LYS A 65 13.79 -45.56 50.84
C LYS A 65 13.38 -46.25 49.54
N LYS A 66 12.15 -46.78 49.52
CA LYS A 66 11.53 -47.33 48.29
C LYS A 66 11.59 -46.32 47.15
N GLY A 67 12.00 -46.82 45.99
CA GLY A 67 12.15 -46.04 44.77
C GLY A 67 13.49 -45.32 44.62
N ALA A 68 14.36 -45.28 45.65
CA ALA A 68 15.70 -44.72 45.56
C ALA A 68 16.58 -45.51 44.57
N THR A 69 17.45 -44.81 43.85
CA THR A 69 18.32 -45.36 42.79
C THR A 69 19.78 -45.33 43.18
N PHE A 70 20.49 -46.41 42.90
CA PHE A 70 21.91 -46.59 43.24
C PHE A 70 22.69 -47.18 42.05
N ARG A 71 24.02 -47.06 42.07
CA ARG A 71 24.93 -47.72 41.13
C ARG A 71 25.73 -48.80 41.85
N VAL A 72 25.74 -50.03 41.32
CA VAL A 72 26.56 -51.13 41.83
C VAL A 72 28.04 -50.86 41.49
N ILE A 73 28.93 -51.19 42.41
CA ILE A 73 30.39 -51.14 42.28
C ILE A 73 30.95 -52.56 42.22
N ARG A 74 30.48 -53.44 43.10
CA ARG A 74 30.89 -54.84 43.24
C ARG A 74 29.73 -55.66 43.81
N GLN A 75 29.70 -56.94 43.50
CA GLN A 75 28.85 -57.93 44.19
C GLN A 75 29.76 -58.90 44.96
N GLN A 76 29.29 -59.34 46.13
CA GLN A 76 29.87 -60.44 46.90
C GLN A 76 28.71 -61.23 47.51
N ASP A 77 28.52 -62.47 47.06
CA ASP A 77 27.37 -63.31 47.40
C ASP A 77 26.03 -62.56 47.20
N GLU A 78 25.16 -62.57 48.21
CA GLU A 78 23.87 -61.88 48.24
C GLU A 78 24.00 -60.36 48.56
N TRP A 79 25.21 -59.80 48.62
CA TRP A 79 25.45 -58.39 48.97
C TRP A 79 26.00 -57.58 47.79
N LEU A 80 25.48 -56.38 47.62
CA LEU A 80 25.90 -55.42 46.58
C LEU A 80 26.59 -54.24 47.26
N GLN A 81 27.85 -53.97 46.89
CA GLN A 81 28.49 -52.70 47.20
C GLN A 81 27.97 -51.66 46.21
N VAL A 82 27.43 -50.56 46.71
CA VAL A 82 26.73 -49.54 45.92
C VAL A 82 27.18 -48.14 46.29
N ILE A 83 26.93 -47.20 45.37
CA ILE A 83 26.96 -45.75 45.64
C ILE A 83 25.59 -45.11 45.38
N GLU A 84 25.14 -44.30 46.34
CA GLU A 84 23.91 -43.51 46.33
C GLU A 84 24.16 -42.18 47.06
N ASP A 85 23.84 -41.05 46.42
CA ASP A 85 24.12 -39.67 46.88
C ASP A 85 25.50 -39.48 47.54
N GLY A 86 26.54 -40.03 46.91
CA GLY A 86 27.94 -39.97 47.39
C GLY A 86 28.31 -40.94 48.51
N ASN A 87 27.33 -41.62 49.12
CA ASN A 87 27.55 -42.61 50.17
C ASN A 87 27.91 -43.96 49.54
N VAL A 88 29.00 -44.58 50.00
CA VAL A 88 29.41 -45.93 49.58
C VAL A 88 29.16 -46.92 50.71
N GLY A 89 28.60 -48.08 50.39
CA GLY A 89 28.38 -49.15 51.37
C GLY A 89 27.71 -50.37 50.75
N TRP A 90 27.36 -51.35 51.58
CA TRP A 90 26.76 -52.62 51.16
C TRP A 90 25.27 -52.68 51.46
N ILE A 91 24.48 -53.13 50.49
CA ILE A 91 23.05 -53.45 50.65
C ILE A 91 22.81 -54.94 50.38
N TYR A 92 21.73 -55.49 50.93
CA TYR A 92 21.28 -56.84 50.61
C TYR A 92 20.60 -56.85 49.23
N GLY A 93 21.17 -57.62 48.30
CA GLY A 93 20.87 -57.56 46.87
C GLY A 93 19.85 -58.60 46.36
N LYS A 94 19.28 -59.41 47.25
CA LYS A 94 18.37 -60.50 46.89
C LYS A 94 17.11 -59.99 46.17
N GLU A 95 16.59 -60.81 45.25
CA GLU A 95 15.33 -60.55 44.56
C GLU A 95 14.20 -60.18 45.53
N GLY A 96 13.41 -59.17 45.16
CA GLY A 96 12.38 -58.56 46.01
C GLY A 96 12.86 -57.32 46.78
N PHE A 97 14.12 -57.25 47.21
CA PHE A 97 14.66 -56.05 47.89
C PHE A 97 15.06 -54.95 46.91
N VAL A 98 15.60 -55.35 45.75
CA VAL A 98 16.06 -54.46 44.67
C VAL A 98 15.67 -54.98 43.29
N THR A 99 15.61 -54.09 42.31
CA THR A 99 15.61 -54.41 40.88
C THR A 99 16.87 -53.82 40.25
N LEU A 100 17.62 -54.61 39.48
CA LEU A 100 18.80 -54.16 38.74
C LEU A 100 18.45 -53.92 37.27
N TYR A 101 19.07 -52.91 36.68
CA TYR A 101 18.96 -52.56 35.26
C TYR A 101 20.36 -52.63 34.63
N THR A 102 20.48 -53.36 33.54
CA THR A 102 21.62 -53.27 32.62
C THR A 102 21.36 -52.13 31.65
N ALA A 103 22.12 -51.04 31.77
CA ALA A 103 21.99 -49.92 30.84
C ALA A 103 22.57 -50.31 29.47
N SER A 104 21.74 -50.23 28.41
CA SER A 104 22.27 -50.17 27.05
C SER A 104 23.07 -48.87 26.87
N PRO A 105 24.17 -48.88 26.09
CA PRO A 105 25.03 -47.71 25.95
C PRO A 105 24.32 -46.60 25.16
N VAL A 106 23.95 -45.51 25.85
CA VAL A 106 23.65 -44.22 25.21
C VAL A 106 24.98 -43.56 24.85
N GLY A 107 25.15 -43.18 23.58
CA GLY A 107 26.40 -42.61 23.08
C GLY A 107 26.62 -41.17 23.51
N ASP A 108 27.89 -40.80 23.74
CA ASP A 108 28.31 -39.51 24.30
C ASP A 108 28.17 -38.30 23.33
N GLY A 109 27.70 -38.52 22.10
CA GLY A 109 27.52 -37.47 21.09
C GLY A 109 26.29 -36.57 21.29
N ASP A 110 25.24 -37.09 21.93
CA ASP A 110 23.92 -36.46 22.00
C ASP A 110 23.94 -35.13 22.80
N ARG A 111 24.90 -34.97 23.72
CA ARG A 111 25.11 -33.72 24.47
C ARG A 111 25.67 -32.60 23.61
N THR A 112 26.69 -32.88 22.80
CA THR A 112 27.25 -31.91 21.85
C THR A 112 26.21 -31.48 20.82
N ASP A 113 25.41 -32.41 20.29
CA ASP A 113 24.36 -32.06 19.34
C ASP A 113 23.23 -31.22 19.99
N LEU A 114 22.88 -31.47 21.26
CA LEU A 114 21.93 -30.65 22.02
C LEU A 114 22.44 -29.22 22.31
N GLU A 115 23.73 -29.04 22.62
CA GLU A 115 24.31 -27.70 22.80
C GLU A 115 24.43 -26.96 21.47
N ILE A 116 24.91 -27.61 20.42
CA ILE A 116 24.96 -27.06 19.05
C ILE A 116 23.55 -26.69 18.54
N ALA A 117 22.52 -27.50 18.84
CA ALA A 117 21.14 -27.18 18.51
C ALA A 117 20.62 -25.96 19.29
N ARG A 118 20.99 -25.80 20.57
CA ARG A 118 20.64 -24.63 21.38
C ARG A 118 21.34 -23.36 20.92
N GLU A 119 22.62 -23.41 20.59
CA GLU A 119 23.33 -22.26 20.02
C GLU A 119 22.73 -21.83 18.68
N ARG A 120 22.40 -22.79 17.80
CA ARG A 120 21.69 -22.52 16.54
C ARG A 120 20.31 -21.91 16.77
N ALA A 121 19.55 -22.40 17.76
CA ALA A 121 18.25 -21.84 18.12
C ALA A 121 18.37 -20.40 18.65
N LEU A 122 19.32 -20.11 19.54
CA LEU A 122 19.57 -18.77 20.08
C LEU A 122 20.10 -17.79 19.02
N ALA A 123 20.92 -18.26 18.08
CA ALA A 123 21.37 -17.48 16.93
C ALA A 123 20.20 -17.16 15.98
N LEU A 124 19.34 -18.14 15.69
CA LEU A 124 18.14 -17.95 14.88
C LEU A 124 17.13 -17.03 15.55
N GLU A 125 16.95 -17.13 16.87
CA GLU A 125 16.05 -16.26 17.64
C GLU A 125 16.55 -14.80 17.67
N ARG A 126 17.87 -14.58 17.78
CA ARG A 126 18.48 -13.26 17.58
C ARG A 126 18.24 -12.71 16.17
N GLN A 127 18.44 -13.53 15.13
CA GLN A 127 18.17 -13.13 13.75
C GLN A 127 16.68 -12.80 13.54
N ILE A 128 15.75 -13.60 14.09
CA ILE A 128 14.32 -13.30 14.08
C ILE A 128 14.02 -11.96 14.77
N GLN A 129 14.70 -11.65 15.87
CA GLN A 129 14.48 -10.39 16.60
C GLN A 129 15.09 -9.17 15.87
N GLU A 130 16.25 -9.31 15.23
CA GLU A 130 16.80 -8.27 14.33
C GLU A 130 15.92 -8.05 13.10
N GLN A 131 15.40 -9.11 12.49
CA GLN A 131 14.47 -8.98 11.37
C GLN A 131 13.13 -8.38 11.83
N ARG A 132 12.65 -8.67 13.04
CA ARG A 132 11.47 -8.03 13.63
C ARG A 132 11.67 -6.54 13.88
N SER A 133 12.81 -6.12 14.44
CA SER A 133 13.09 -4.69 14.66
C SER A 133 13.29 -3.93 13.36
N ALA A 134 13.90 -4.56 12.35
CA ALA A 134 13.93 -4.06 10.98
C ALA A 134 12.50 -3.91 10.41
N ILE A 135 11.64 -4.94 10.53
CA ILE A 135 10.23 -4.89 10.10
C ILE A 135 9.46 -3.75 10.77
N SER A 136 9.66 -3.46 12.06
CA SER A 136 9.06 -2.28 12.70
C SER A 136 9.58 -0.96 12.13
N GLY A 137 10.91 -0.79 11.97
CA GLY A 137 11.48 0.42 11.37
C GLY A 137 11.11 0.60 9.89
N PHE A 138 10.76 -0.49 9.20
CA PHE A 138 10.18 -0.44 7.85
C PHE A 138 8.68 -0.09 7.84
N SER A 139 7.95 -0.30 8.94
CA SER A 139 6.53 0.11 9.08
C SER A 139 6.40 1.63 9.21
N ASP A 140 7.27 2.27 9.99
CA ASP A 140 7.25 3.73 10.18
C ASP A 140 7.52 4.45 8.85
N LYS A 141 8.49 3.94 8.07
CA LYS A 141 8.76 4.41 6.70
C LYS A 141 7.60 4.18 5.74
N GLU A 142 6.82 3.11 5.93
CA GLU A 142 5.59 2.92 5.13
C GLU A 142 4.52 3.95 5.48
N GLN A 143 4.37 4.34 6.75
CA GLN A 143 3.46 5.43 7.13
C GLN A 143 3.92 6.78 6.58
N GLU A 144 5.23 7.07 6.62
CA GLU A 144 5.81 8.28 6.03
C GLU A 144 5.58 8.35 4.50
N ILE A 145 5.87 7.25 3.79
CA ILE A 145 5.69 7.15 2.33
C ILE A 145 4.20 7.20 1.94
N VAL A 146 3.30 6.59 2.71
CA VAL A 146 1.84 6.68 2.47
C VAL A 146 1.31 8.09 2.77
N SER A 147 1.84 8.77 3.80
CA SER A 147 1.52 10.17 4.09
C SER A 147 1.98 11.09 2.94
N ALA A 148 3.21 10.91 2.44
CA ALA A 148 3.73 11.65 1.30
C ALA A 148 2.93 11.40 0.00
N LEU A 149 2.46 10.16 -0.22
CA LEU A 149 1.55 9.83 -1.33
C LEU A 149 0.21 10.55 -1.17
N HIS A 150 -0.42 10.49 0.00
CA HIS A 150 -1.70 11.13 0.29
C HIS A 150 -1.63 12.66 0.14
N GLN A 151 -0.57 13.30 0.65
CA GLN A 151 -0.32 14.74 0.46
C GLN A 151 -0.15 15.10 -1.03
N THR A 152 0.52 14.25 -1.81
CA THR A 152 0.71 14.45 -3.26
C THR A 152 -0.60 14.26 -4.03
N ASP A 153 -1.44 13.29 -3.67
CA ASP A 153 -2.77 13.10 -4.26
C ASP A 153 -3.74 14.26 -3.91
N LEU A 154 -3.66 14.79 -2.69
CA LEU A 154 -4.39 16.01 -2.29
C LEU A 154 -3.91 17.24 -3.09
N ALA A 155 -2.60 17.43 -3.23
CA ALA A 155 -2.01 18.53 -4.00
C ALA A 155 -2.37 18.44 -5.50
N LEU A 156 -2.41 17.23 -6.07
CA LEU A 156 -2.89 16.96 -7.43
C LEU A 156 -4.36 17.33 -7.59
N HIS A 157 -5.22 16.94 -6.64
CA HIS A 157 -6.64 17.29 -6.67
C HIS A 157 -6.86 18.82 -6.59
N GLN A 158 -6.17 19.50 -5.67
CA GLN A 158 -6.22 20.95 -5.52
C GLN A 158 -5.72 21.68 -6.79
N THR A 159 -4.57 21.29 -7.32
CA THR A 159 -3.98 21.91 -8.53
C THR A 159 -4.86 21.65 -9.76
N ARG A 160 -5.45 20.45 -9.89
CA ARG A 160 -6.39 20.13 -10.97
C ARG A 160 -7.66 20.98 -10.90
N ARG A 161 -8.18 21.22 -9.69
CA ARG A 161 -9.33 22.11 -9.48
C ARG A 161 -8.97 23.55 -9.87
N GLN A 162 -7.84 24.08 -9.39
CA GLN A 162 -7.37 25.42 -9.75
C GLN A 162 -7.22 25.60 -11.27
N ALA A 163 -6.67 24.60 -11.98
CA ALA A 163 -6.57 24.65 -13.44
C ALA A 163 -7.94 24.70 -14.15
N ALA A 164 -8.93 23.97 -13.64
CA ALA A 164 -10.30 24.00 -14.16
C ALA A 164 -11.01 25.33 -13.84
N ASP A 165 -10.88 25.84 -12.61
CA ASP A 165 -11.43 27.14 -12.20
C ASP A 165 -10.85 28.27 -13.09
N ILE A 166 -9.53 28.24 -13.39
CA ILE A 166 -8.88 29.20 -14.32
C ILE A 166 -9.37 29.03 -15.77
N THR A 167 -9.69 27.81 -16.22
CA THR A 167 -10.24 27.59 -17.57
C THR A 167 -11.60 28.29 -17.72
N VAL A 168 -12.45 28.22 -16.70
CA VAL A 168 -13.74 28.92 -16.69
C VAL A 168 -13.56 30.44 -16.66
N GLU A 169 -12.57 30.98 -15.92
CA GLU A 169 -12.25 32.41 -15.99
C GLU A 169 -11.75 32.84 -17.38
N LEU A 170 -10.93 32.03 -18.06
CA LEU A 170 -10.47 32.30 -19.42
C LEU A 170 -11.63 32.29 -20.43
N GLU A 171 -12.58 31.37 -20.32
CA GLU A 171 -13.79 31.36 -21.15
C GLU A 171 -14.66 32.61 -20.94
N MET A 172 -14.81 33.07 -19.68
CA MET A 172 -15.55 34.30 -19.37
C MET A 172 -14.84 35.55 -19.92
N VAL A 173 -13.53 35.70 -19.67
CA VAL A 173 -12.75 36.85 -20.15
C VAL A 173 -12.70 36.89 -21.68
N GLY A 174 -12.54 35.74 -22.35
CA GLY A 174 -12.65 35.65 -23.81
C GLY A 174 -14.02 36.07 -24.34
N GLY A 175 -15.09 35.73 -23.62
CA GLY A 175 -16.45 36.17 -23.91
C GLY A 175 -16.69 37.68 -23.69
N GLU A 176 -16.01 38.30 -22.72
CA GLU A 176 -16.03 39.74 -22.49
C GLU A 176 -15.24 40.50 -23.57
N ILE A 177 -14.04 40.02 -23.92
CA ILE A 177 -13.21 40.54 -25.02
C ILE A 177 -13.99 40.54 -26.34
N ALA A 178 -14.64 39.42 -26.70
CA ALA A 178 -15.40 39.31 -27.94
C ALA A 178 -16.62 40.27 -28.01
N ARG A 179 -17.19 40.67 -26.86
CA ARG A 179 -18.23 41.70 -26.79
C ARG A 179 -17.63 43.09 -26.97
N LEU A 180 -16.57 43.42 -26.23
CA LEU A 180 -15.87 44.71 -26.33
C LEU A 180 -15.37 44.96 -27.76
N GLU A 181 -14.77 43.97 -28.43
CA GLU A 181 -14.32 44.12 -29.83
C GLU A 181 -15.47 44.38 -30.81
N LYS A 182 -16.64 43.76 -30.59
CA LYS A 182 -17.84 44.03 -31.39
C LYS A 182 -18.37 45.44 -31.12
N ASP A 183 -18.51 45.83 -29.86
CA ASP A 183 -19.09 47.12 -29.48
C ASP A 183 -18.17 48.29 -29.89
N ILE A 184 -16.85 48.08 -29.87
CA ILE A 184 -15.84 48.97 -30.47
C ILE A 184 -16.02 49.07 -31.98
N GLY A 185 -16.26 47.95 -32.68
CA GLY A 185 -16.48 47.92 -34.12
C GLY A 185 -17.73 48.69 -34.55
N ASP A 186 -18.86 48.42 -33.88
CA ASP A 186 -20.13 49.10 -34.11
C ASP A 186 -19.99 50.61 -33.82
N LEU A 187 -19.43 50.99 -32.66
CA LEU A 187 -19.23 52.40 -32.29
C LEU A 187 -18.24 53.13 -33.23
N ALA A 188 -17.22 52.45 -33.73
CA ALA A 188 -16.29 53.02 -34.71
C ALA A 188 -16.98 53.32 -36.05
N ALA A 189 -17.88 52.46 -36.51
CA ALA A 189 -18.72 52.72 -37.69
C ALA A 189 -19.67 53.91 -37.45
N ASP A 190 -20.34 53.94 -36.29
CA ASP A 190 -21.25 55.02 -35.87
C ASP A 190 -20.55 56.38 -35.67
N ILE A 191 -19.24 56.37 -35.36
CA ILE A 191 -18.39 57.57 -35.36
C ILE A 191 -18.00 57.97 -36.78
N GLN A 192 -17.74 57.02 -37.68
CA GLN A 192 -17.33 57.30 -39.04
C GLN A 192 -18.49 57.89 -39.88
N GLU A 193 -19.70 57.32 -39.81
CA GLU A 193 -20.88 57.90 -40.48
C GLU A 193 -21.13 59.34 -39.99
N GLY A 194 -21.09 59.56 -38.67
CA GLY A 194 -21.24 60.89 -38.09
C GLY A 194 -20.16 61.88 -38.53
N ARG A 195 -18.90 61.43 -38.68
CA ARG A 195 -17.80 62.25 -39.23
C ARG A 195 -18.04 62.63 -40.68
N ASP A 196 -18.49 61.69 -41.51
CA ASP A 196 -18.72 61.93 -42.93
C ASP A 196 -19.90 62.90 -43.14
N TYR A 197 -20.98 62.76 -42.35
CA TYR A 197 -22.04 63.76 -42.27
C TYR A 197 -21.51 65.12 -41.80
N ALA A 198 -20.74 65.17 -40.71
CA ALA A 198 -20.19 66.41 -40.17
C ALA A 198 -19.24 67.10 -41.17
N GLY A 199 -18.44 66.36 -41.93
CA GLY A 199 -17.58 66.88 -43.00
C GLY A 199 -18.37 67.49 -44.16
N GLN A 200 -19.48 66.87 -44.56
CA GLN A 200 -20.41 67.45 -45.55
C GLN A 200 -21.04 68.74 -45.03
N ARG A 201 -21.50 68.77 -43.77
CA ARG A 201 -22.04 69.97 -43.11
C ARG A 201 -21.01 71.09 -43.01
N LEU A 202 -19.78 70.79 -42.60
CA LEU A 202 -18.68 71.77 -42.51
C LEU A 202 -18.34 72.35 -43.88
N THR A 203 -18.30 71.51 -44.92
CA THR A 203 -18.07 71.93 -46.32
C THR A 203 -19.19 72.85 -46.83
N ALA A 204 -20.44 72.58 -46.47
CA ALA A 204 -21.57 73.45 -46.82
C ALA A 204 -21.50 74.80 -46.09
N LEU A 205 -21.15 74.81 -44.79
CA LEU A 205 -20.98 76.03 -43.99
C LEU A 205 -19.81 76.89 -44.50
N TYR A 206 -18.68 76.27 -44.88
CA TYR A 206 -17.55 76.97 -45.49
C TYR A 206 -17.92 77.62 -46.82
N LYS A 207 -18.60 76.88 -47.72
CA LYS A 207 -19.10 77.46 -48.98
C LYS A 207 -20.08 78.61 -48.74
N LEU A 208 -20.90 78.53 -47.68
CA LEU A 208 -21.84 79.59 -47.32
C LEU A 208 -21.14 80.84 -46.76
N SER A 209 -20.12 80.71 -45.92
CA SER A 209 -19.40 81.87 -45.37
C SER A 209 -18.60 82.60 -46.45
N VAL A 210 -18.03 81.88 -47.41
CA VAL A 210 -17.37 82.45 -48.61
C VAL A 210 -18.35 83.24 -49.50
N LEU A 211 -19.63 82.84 -49.55
CA LEU A 211 -20.69 83.59 -50.24
C LEU A 211 -21.27 84.76 -49.41
N GLY A 212 -20.93 84.85 -48.12
CA GLY A 212 -21.36 85.88 -47.19
C GLY A 212 -22.77 85.67 -46.62
N GLU A 213 -22.88 85.51 -45.30
CA GLU A 213 -24.17 85.29 -44.61
C GLU A 213 -25.21 86.40 -44.89
N MET A 214 -24.73 87.64 -45.06
CA MET A 214 -25.58 88.78 -45.41
C MET A 214 -26.28 88.62 -46.76
N ASN A 215 -25.68 87.95 -47.74
CA ASN A 215 -26.31 87.69 -49.04
C ASN A 215 -27.44 86.64 -48.91
N LEU A 216 -27.26 85.64 -48.04
CA LEU A 216 -28.32 84.66 -47.74
C LEU A 216 -29.52 85.35 -47.07
N LEU A 217 -29.29 86.21 -46.08
CA LEU A 217 -30.36 86.94 -45.39
C LEU A 217 -30.99 88.05 -46.26
N ALA A 218 -30.22 88.68 -47.15
CA ALA A 218 -30.72 89.70 -48.08
C ALA A 218 -31.56 89.13 -49.24
N SER A 219 -31.56 87.81 -49.46
CA SER A 219 -32.44 87.14 -50.44
C SER A 219 -33.90 87.03 -50.01
N ALA A 220 -34.22 87.32 -48.73
CA ALA A 220 -35.58 87.26 -48.21
C ALA A 220 -36.48 88.34 -48.84
N THR A 221 -37.62 87.93 -49.40
CA THR A 221 -38.54 88.83 -50.11
C THR A 221 -39.42 89.69 -49.18
N SER A 222 -39.45 89.37 -47.88
CA SER A 222 -40.19 90.14 -46.87
C SER A 222 -39.60 90.00 -45.47
N PHE A 223 -39.94 90.92 -44.58
CA PHE A 223 -39.51 90.87 -43.17
C PHE A 223 -39.95 89.60 -42.43
N HIS A 224 -41.15 89.06 -42.75
CA HIS A 224 -41.64 87.81 -42.17
C HIS A 224 -40.83 86.59 -42.67
N ASP A 225 -40.41 86.62 -43.93
CA ASP A 225 -39.59 85.59 -44.56
C ASP A 225 -38.15 85.60 -44.00
N LEU A 226 -37.56 86.79 -43.83
CA LEU A 226 -36.28 87.01 -43.15
C LEU A 226 -36.27 86.41 -41.74
N LEU A 227 -37.37 86.60 -40.97
CA LEU A 227 -37.50 86.00 -39.64
C LEU A 227 -37.59 84.47 -39.68
N LYS A 228 -38.32 83.88 -40.65
CA LYS A 228 -38.36 82.43 -40.85
C LYS A 228 -36.99 81.88 -41.21
N GLN A 229 -36.30 82.50 -42.16
CA GLN A 229 -34.97 82.08 -42.63
C GLN A 229 -33.94 82.14 -41.50
N LYS A 230 -33.93 83.22 -40.71
CA LYS A 230 -33.11 83.36 -39.50
C LYS A 230 -33.42 82.31 -38.43
N ALA A 231 -34.69 81.94 -38.24
CA ALA A 231 -35.09 80.87 -37.32
C ALA A 231 -34.66 79.48 -37.82
N ALA A 232 -34.77 79.23 -39.13
CA ALA A 232 -34.33 77.98 -39.76
C ALA A 232 -32.81 77.80 -39.66
N ILE A 233 -32.02 78.83 -39.98
CA ILE A 233 -30.55 78.81 -39.84
C ILE A 233 -30.14 78.51 -38.39
N ARG A 234 -30.77 79.17 -37.41
CA ARG A 234 -30.53 78.88 -35.97
C ARG A 234 -30.86 77.42 -35.61
N LYS A 235 -31.97 76.87 -36.10
CA LYS A 235 -32.38 75.47 -35.85
C LYS A 235 -31.39 74.47 -36.48
N ILE A 236 -30.85 74.80 -37.66
CA ILE A 236 -29.84 74.00 -38.38
C ILE A 236 -28.52 74.00 -37.62
N ILE A 237 -27.97 75.17 -37.26
CA ILE A 237 -26.71 75.28 -36.50
C ILE A 237 -26.84 74.59 -35.13
N ALA A 238 -27.98 74.75 -34.45
CA ALA A 238 -28.26 74.02 -33.21
C ALA A 238 -28.46 72.51 -33.42
N GLY A 239 -28.63 72.02 -34.64
CA GLY A 239 -28.51 70.62 -35.03
C GLY A 239 -27.05 70.20 -35.19
N ASP A 240 -26.29 70.94 -36.00
CA ASP A 240 -24.86 70.68 -36.26
C ASP A 240 -24.04 70.62 -34.97
N CYS A 241 -24.24 71.57 -34.05
CA CYS A 241 -23.56 71.58 -32.75
C CYS A 241 -23.91 70.36 -31.87
N ARG A 242 -25.13 69.80 -31.99
CA ARG A 242 -25.50 68.57 -31.28
C ARG A 242 -24.81 67.34 -31.88
N VAL A 243 -24.73 67.23 -33.20
CA VAL A 243 -24.01 66.14 -33.87
C VAL A 243 -22.52 66.16 -33.51
N ILE A 244 -21.90 67.35 -33.48
CA ILE A 244 -20.50 67.51 -33.04
C ILE A 244 -20.34 67.12 -31.56
N GLY A 245 -21.28 67.48 -30.69
CA GLY A 245 -21.30 67.03 -29.29
C GLY A 245 -21.33 65.50 -29.17
N THR A 246 -22.32 64.86 -29.79
CA THR A 246 -22.46 63.40 -29.81
C THR A 246 -21.22 62.70 -30.38
N LEU A 247 -20.56 63.26 -31.40
CA LEU A 247 -19.29 62.72 -31.92
C LEU A 247 -18.12 62.80 -30.93
N LEU A 248 -18.06 63.86 -30.12
CA LEU A 248 -17.04 63.99 -29.07
C LEU A 248 -17.30 63.03 -27.91
N ASP A 249 -18.58 62.83 -27.55
CA ASP A 249 -18.97 61.88 -26.50
C ASP A 249 -18.75 60.43 -26.93
N ARG A 250 -19.19 60.04 -28.13
CA ARG A 250 -18.87 58.74 -28.73
C ARG A 250 -17.37 58.49 -28.84
N LYS A 251 -16.57 59.51 -29.14
CA LYS A 251 -15.09 59.36 -29.15
C LYS A 251 -14.53 59.07 -27.76
N ARG A 252 -15.08 59.67 -26.69
CA ARG A 252 -14.68 59.37 -25.30
C ARG A 252 -15.07 57.94 -24.91
N GLU A 253 -16.28 57.53 -25.27
CA GLU A 253 -16.81 56.18 -25.09
C GLU A 253 -15.94 55.13 -25.79
N LEU A 254 -15.55 55.37 -27.05
CA LEU A 254 -14.62 54.52 -27.80
C LEU A 254 -13.25 54.40 -27.12
N THR A 255 -12.70 55.50 -26.57
CA THR A 255 -11.46 55.45 -25.80
C THR A 255 -11.60 54.60 -24.54
N ALA A 256 -12.68 54.77 -23.77
CA ALA A 256 -12.93 53.96 -22.57
C ALA A 256 -13.14 52.46 -22.88
N LEU A 257 -13.80 52.13 -23.99
CA LEU A 257 -13.94 50.74 -24.45
C LEU A 257 -12.59 50.13 -24.88
N LEU A 258 -11.72 50.90 -25.54
CA LEU A 258 -10.37 50.46 -25.91
C LEU A 258 -9.50 50.23 -24.65
N GLU A 259 -9.55 51.13 -23.66
CA GLU A 259 -8.87 50.97 -22.38
C GLU A 259 -9.36 49.70 -21.64
N ALA A 260 -10.67 49.46 -21.60
CA ALA A 260 -11.24 48.23 -21.01
C ALA A 260 -10.86 46.95 -21.78
N LEU A 261 -10.74 47.03 -23.11
CA LEU A 261 -10.28 45.92 -23.95
C LEU A 261 -8.80 45.58 -23.70
N GLU A 262 -7.95 46.59 -23.51
CA GLU A 262 -6.55 46.38 -23.12
C GLU A 262 -6.44 45.78 -21.71
N GLU A 263 -7.26 46.23 -20.75
CA GLU A 263 -7.33 45.64 -19.41
C GLU A 263 -7.72 44.15 -19.44
N GLN A 264 -8.79 43.77 -20.16
CA GLN A 264 -9.19 42.36 -20.24
C GLN A 264 -8.18 41.50 -21.00
N LYS A 265 -7.49 42.04 -22.02
CA LYS A 265 -6.41 41.32 -22.70
C LYS A 265 -5.18 41.14 -21.79
N ALA A 266 -4.83 42.13 -20.99
CA ALA A 266 -3.79 41.98 -19.96
C ALA A 266 -4.19 40.93 -18.90
N ARG A 267 -5.47 40.93 -18.47
CA ARG A 267 -6.01 39.89 -17.58
C ARG A 267 -5.91 38.51 -18.21
N GLN A 268 -6.33 38.32 -19.46
CA GLN A 268 -6.24 37.05 -20.18
C GLN A 268 -4.80 36.52 -20.19
N VAL A 269 -3.81 37.34 -20.59
CA VAL A 269 -2.39 36.93 -20.61
C VAL A 269 -1.88 36.54 -19.21
N SER A 270 -2.37 37.21 -18.15
CA SER A 270 -2.02 36.85 -16.78
C SER A 270 -2.65 35.50 -16.34
N LEU A 271 -3.89 35.22 -16.74
CA LEU A 271 -4.59 33.95 -16.49
C LEU A 271 -3.98 32.79 -17.30
N GLU A 272 -3.58 33.01 -18.55
CA GLU A 272 -2.85 32.03 -19.35
C GLU A 272 -1.50 31.67 -18.70
N SER A 273 -0.79 32.66 -18.17
CA SER A 273 0.47 32.46 -17.44
C SER A 273 0.28 31.63 -16.16
N THR A 274 -0.76 31.93 -15.35
CA THR A 274 -1.05 31.13 -14.14
C THR A 274 -1.56 29.72 -14.48
N TYR A 275 -2.31 29.56 -15.57
CA TYR A 275 -2.71 28.25 -16.10
C TYR A 275 -1.49 27.39 -16.49
N GLN A 276 -0.54 27.95 -17.26
CA GLN A 276 0.70 27.23 -17.61
C GLN A 276 1.51 26.83 -16.37
N ALA A 277 1.60 27.71 -15.37
CA ALA A 277 2.24 27.39 -14.09
C ALA A 277 1.50 26.27 -13.32
N ALA A 278 0.16 26.25 -13.33
CA ALA A 278 -0.64 25.19 -12.73
C ALA A 278 -0.45 23.84 -13.45
N ILE A 279 -0.38 23.82 -14.79
CA ILE A 279 -0.11 22.62 -15.59
C ILE A 279 1.31 22.09 -15.32
N ALA A 280 2.32 22.96 -15.26
CA ALA A 280 3.69 22.57 -14.92
C ALA A 280 3.79 21.96 -13.51
N ARG A 281 3.10 22.56 -12.52
CA ARG A 281 2.98 22.01 -11.15
C ARG A 281 2.28 20.64 -11.14
N LEU A 282 1.23 20.48 -11.93
CA LEU A 282 0.46 19.24 -12.02
C LEU A 282 1.27 18.07 -12.63
N GLU A 283 2.15 18.33 -13.60
CA GLU A 283 3.11 17.30 -14.06
C GLU A 283 4.23 17.03 -13.05
N ALA A 284 4.70 18.03 -12.30
CA ALA A 284 5.69 17.82 -11.24
C ALA A 284 5.15 16.90 -10.12
N GLU A 285 3.93 17.15 -9.63
CA GLU A 285 3.31 16.28 -8.61
C GLU A 285 2.96 14.89 -9.19
N LYS A 286 2.56 14.78 -10.47
CA LYS A 286 2.42 13.47 -11.15
C LYS A 286 3.75 12.71 -11.19
N GLN A 287 4.87 13.39 -11.45
CA GLN A 287 6.19 12.74 -11.49
C GLN A 287 6.64 12.28 -10.09
N LYS A 288 6.45 13.12 -9.08
CA LYS A 288 6.67 12.77 -7.67
C LYS A 288 5.80 11.59 -7.23
N ARG A 289 4.53 11.55 -7.63
CA ARG A 289 3.64 10.40 -7.42
C ARG A 289 4.18 9.12 -8.08
N ARG A 290 4.67 9.20 -9.32
CA ARG A 290 5.30 8.05 -10.03
C ARG A 290 6.55 7.55 -9.30
N GLN A 291 7.38 8.46 -8.76
CA GLN A 291 8.56 8.12 -7.97
C GLN A 291 8.17 7.39 -6.67
N ILE A 292 7.24 7.97 -5.89
CA ILE A 292 6.72 7.37 -4.65
C ILE A 292 6.12 5.98 -4.91
N LEU A 293 5.33 5.82 -5.97
CA LEU A 293 4.74 4.52 -6.34
C LEU A 293 5.81 3.47 -6.75
N SER A 294 6.90 3.90 -7.41
CA SER A 294 8.03 3.04 -7.77
C SER A 294 8.83 2.57 -6.54
N GLU A 295 9.01 3.44 -5.54
CA GLU A 295 9.60 3.05 -4.27
C GLU A 295 8.68 2.07 -3.52
N ILE A 296 7.37 2.33 -3.51
CA ILE A 296 6.34 1.44 -2.92
C ILE A 296 6.33 0.05 -3.57
N SER A 297 6.59 -0.09 -4.88
CA SER A 297 6.72 -1.41 -5.53
C SER A 297 8.04 -2.08 -5.18
N THR A 298 9.16 -1.37 -5.29
CA THR A 298 10.51 -1.92 -5.02
C THR A 298 10.62 -2.43 -3.56
N GLN A 299 10.10 -1.66 -2.59
CA GLN A 299 10.04 -2.10 -1.19
C GLN A 299 9.10 -3.29 -0.97
N LYS A 300 8.08 -3.50 -1.82
CA LYS A 300 7.13 -4.63 -1.71
C LYS A 300 7.74 -5.93 -2.22
N GLU A 301 8.51 -5.91 -3.30
CA GLU A 301 9.19 -7.09 -3.83
C GLU A 301 10.25 -7.60 -2.85
N ASN A 302 11.07 -6.68 -2.31
CA ASN A 302 12.06 -7.00 -1.27
C ASN A 302 11.39 -7.60 -0.01
N ARG A 303 10.23 -7.08 0.42
CA ARG A 303 9.43 -7.65 1.51
C ARG A 303 8.92 -9.05 1.21
N LEU A 304 8.43 -9.31 -0.01
CA LEU A 304 7.94 -10.64 -0.41
C LEU A 304 9.07 -11.68 -0.46
N ALA A 305 10.26 -11.29 -0.92
CA ALA A 305 11.44 -12.16 -0.89
C ALA A 305 11.87 -12.48 0.55
N ALA A 306 11.94 -11.47 1.43
CA ALA A 306 12.31 -11.65 2.84
C ALA A 306 11.28 -12.48 3.62
N LEU A 307 9.98 -12.22 3.44
CA LEU A 307 8.91 -13.01 4.06
C LEU A 307 8.94 -14.47 3.60
N LYS A 308 9.16 -14.73 2.31
CA LYS A 308 9.31 -16.09 1.80
C LYS A 308 10.50 -16.80 2.44
N TYR A 309 11.66 -16.15 2.54
CA TYR A 309 12.84 -16.73 3.20
C TYR A 309 12.56 -17.09 4.67
N LEU A 310 11.78 -16.26 5.38
CA LEU A 310 11.41 -16.50 6.78
C LEU A 310 10.34 -17.60 6.93
N THR A 311 9.35 -17.71 6.04
CA THR A 311 8.41 -18.85 6.04
C THR A 311 9.12 -20.15 5.64
N ASP A 312 9.93 -20.12 4.59
CA ASP A 312 10.74 -21.26 4.15
C ASP A 312 11.70 -21.74 5.25
N ALA A 313 12.04 -20.90 6.24
CA ALA A 313 12.83 -21.27 7.43
C ALA A 313 11.95 -21.73 8.61
N ALA A 314 10.82 -21.08 8.87
CA ALA A 314 9.86 -21.46 9.91
C ALA A 314 9.23 -22.84 9.64
N ASP A 315 8.81 -23.11 8.41
CA ASP A 315 8.20 -24.39 8.01
C ASP A 315 9.16 -25.58 8.25
N ARG A 316 10.48 -25.38 8.10
CA ARG A 316 11.51 -26.39 8.42
C ARG A 316 11.59 -26.69 9.92
N LEU A 317 11.36 -25.67 10.75
CA LEU A 317 11.39 -25.77 12.21
C LEU A 317 10.09 -26.38 12.74
N ASP A 318 8.94 -25.97 12.21
CA ASP A 318 7.64 -26.58 12.54
C ASP A 318 7.53 -28.03 12.03
N HIS A 319 8.15 -28.39 10.90
CA HIS A 319 8.27 -29.80 10.50
C HIS A 319 9.16 -30.63 11.45
N ALA A 320 10.21 -30.06 12.03
CA ALA A 320 11.02 -30.73 13.04
C ALA A 320 10.26 -30.91 14.36
N ILE A 321 9.46 -29.92 14.79
CA ILE A 321 8.65 -30.00 16.01
C ILE A 321 7.41 -30.89 15.83
N SER A 322 6.75 -30.86 14.67
CA SER A 322 5.57 -31.69 14.35
C SER A 322 5.88 -33.18 14.24
N ALA A 323 7.15 -33.56 14.14
CA ALA A 323 7.60 -34.95 14.26
C ALA A 323 7.46 -35.49 15.71
N LEU A 324 7.38 -34.61 16.71
CA LEU A 324 7.43 -34.94 18.15
C LEU A 324 6.07 -34.86 18.86
N SER A 325 4.97 -34.52 18.17
CA SER A 325 3.65 -34.36 18.82
C SER A 325 2.47 -34.58 17.88
N ARG A 326 1.65 -35.60 18.18
CA ARG A 326 0.32 -35.80 17.58
C ARG A 326 -0.68 -36.31 18.61
N GLY A 327 -1.84 -35.65 18.71
CA GLY A 327 -3.02 -36.08 19.44
C GLY A 327 -4.26 -35.38 18.86
N PRO A 328 -5.38 -36.09 18.60
CA PRO A 328 -6.51 -35.54 17.85
C PRO A 328 -7.52 -34.79 18.73
N ARG A 329 -8.36 -33.95 18.10
CA ARG A 329 -9.56 -33.34 18.69
C ARG A 329 -10.69 -33.27 17.65
N PHE A 330 -11.94 -33.27 18.13
CA PHE A 330 -13.16 -33.40 17.30
C PHE A 330 -14.03 -32.13 17.29
N GLU A 331 -14.98 -32.08 16.36
CA GLU A 331 -15.78 -30.91 15.96
C GLU A 331 -17.24 -30.92 16.45
N GLY A 332 -17.95 -29.80 16.27
CA GLY A 332 -19.42 -29.67 16.35
C GLY A 332 -19.88 -28.26 16.79
N LYS A 333 -21.06 -27.74 16.40
CA LYS A 333 -22.04 -28.22 15.41
C LYS A 333 -22.99 -27.06 14.98
N GLU A 334 -23.31 -26.99 13.68
CA GLU A 334 -24.42 -26.29 12.99
C GLU A 334 -25.11 -25.08 13.66
N ILE A 335 -24.73 -23.88 13.21
CA ILE A 335 -25.67 -22.75 12.98
C ILE A 335 -26.23 -22.90 11.54
N LYS A 336 -27.15 -22.05 11.05
CA LYS A 336 -27.36 -21.89 9.60
C LYS A 336 -26.15 -21.19 8.98
N THR A 337 -25.10 -21.97 8.77
CA THR A 337 -23.76 -21.51 8.37
C THR A 337 -23.75 -20.90 6.97
N PHE A 338 -22.75 -20.05 6.69
CA PHE A 338 -22.46 -19.57 5.34
C PHE A 338 -22.28 -20.73 4.34
N ALA A 339 -21.71 -21.87 4.79
CA ALA A 339 -21.55 -23.08 3.98
C ALA A 339 -22.87 -23.66 3.43
N GLY A 340 -24.00 -23.42 4.10
CA GLY A 340 -25.33 -23.83 3.63
C GLY A 340 -25.84 -23.07 2.39
N PHE A 341 -25.19 -21.97 2.00
CA PHE A 341 -25.55 -21.15 0.83
C PHE A 341 -24.58 -21.33 -0.35
N LYS A 342 -23.75 -22.38 -0.33
CA LYS A 342 -22.83 -22.71 -1.43
C LYS A 342 -23.60 -23.04 -2.72
N GLY A 343 -23.43 -22.20 -3.73
CA GLY A 343 -24.12 -22.29 -5.02
C GLY A 343 -25.43 -21.50 -5.07
N LEU A 344 -25.74 -20.73 -4.02
CA LEU A 344 -26.98 -19.95 -3.86
C LEU A 344 -26.70 -18.46 -3.52
N LEU A 345 -25.42 -18.03 -3.52
CA LEU A 345 -25.08 -16.63 -3.29
C LEU A 345 -25.36 -15.80 -4.54
N LYS A 346 -25.98 -14.63 -4.38
CA LYS A 346 -26.14 -13.69 -5.51
C LYS A 346 -24.81 -13.03 -5.86
N ILE A 347 -24.60 -12.74 -7.14
CA ILE A 347 -23.44 -11.97 -7.60
C ILE A 347 -23.41 -10.60 -6.89
N PRO A 348 -22.27 -10.16 -6.31
CA PRO A 348 -22.23 -8.96 -5.46
C PRO A 348 -22.35 -7.64 -6.22
N VAL A 349 -22.20 -7.64 -7.54
CA VAL A 349 -22.50 -6.49 -8.40
C VAL A 349 -22.93 -6.97 -9.79
N ASN A 350 -23.83 -6.24 -10.45
CA ASN A 350 -24.18 -6.48 -11.84
C ASN A 350 -22.96 -6.17 -12.72
N GLY A 351 -22.43 -7.16 -13.43
CA GLY A 351 -21.24 -6.99 -14.25
C GLY A 351 -20.73 -8.27 -14.87
N ARG A 352 -19.67 -8.18 -15.69
CA ARG A 352 -19.06 -9.33 -16.36
C ARG A 352 -17.80 -9.79 -15.62
N ILE A 353 -17.70 -11.09 -15.35
CA ILE A 353 -16.47 -11.66 -14.77
C ILE A 353 -15.35 -11.61 -15.82
N VAL A 354 -14.28 -10.88 -15.50
CA VAL A 354 -13.10 -10.65 -16.37
C VAL A 354 -11.81 -11.27 -15.82
N SER A 355 -11.87 -11.85 -14.62
CA SER A 355 -10.82 -12.71 -14.07
C SER A 355 -11.45 -13.83 -13.25
N GLY A 356 -11.06 -15.06 -13.52
CA GLY A 356 -11.32 -16.21 -12.65
C GLY A 356 -10.31 -16.36 -11.51
N TYR A 357 -10.62 -17.28 -10.60
CA TYR A 357 -9.77 -17.77 -9.52
C TYR A 357 -8.71 -18.77 -10.04
N GLY A 358 -7.68 -19.05 -9.24
CA GLY A 358 -6.76 -20.17 -9.46
C GLY A 358 -5.47 -19.83 -10.20
N LYS A 359 -4.82 -20.84 -10.79
CA LYS A 359 -3.52 -20.70 -11.48
C LYS A 359 -3.69 -19.90 -12.78
N TYR A 360 -2.84 -18.89 -12.97
CA TYR A 360 -2.77 -18.07 -14.17
C TYR A 360 -1.30 -17.86 -14.57
N THR A 361 -0.94 -18.24 -15.79
CA THR A 361 0.35 -17.89 -16.39
C THR A 361 0.21 -16.57 -17.12
N GLU A 362 1.09 -15.61 -16.85
CA GLU A 362 1.04 -14.30 -17.50
C GLU A 362 1.62 -14.36 -18.93
N PRO A 363 0.89 -13.92 -19.98
CA PRO A 363 1.31 -14.07 -21.38
C PRO A 363 2.60 -13.35 -21.78
N GLN A 364 3.01 -12.31 -21.05
CA GLN A 364 4.19 -11.50 -21.39
C GLN A 364 5.47 -11.93 -20.66
N SER A 365 5.35 -12.42 -19.42
CA SER A 365 6.48 -12.80 -18.57
C SER A 365 6.68 -14.31 -18.44
N GLY A 366 5.66 -15.12 -18.78
CA GLY A 366 5.62 -16.55 -18.53
C GLY A 366 5.48 -16.91 -17.04
N ALA A 367 5.34 -15.92 -16.14
CA ALA A 367 5.30 -16.14 -14.71
C ALA A 367 3.98 -16.81 -14.28
N ALA A 368 4.09 -17.81 -13.41
CA ALA A 368 2.94 -18.53 -12.86
C ALA A 368 2.46 -17.88 -11.56
N HIS A 369 1.28 -17.26 -11.60
CA HIS A 369 0.61 -16.63 -10.46
C HIS A 369 -0.59 -17.44 -9.99
N PHE A 370 -1.03 -17.18 -8.76
CA PHE A 370 -2.28 -17.74 -8.21
C PHE A 370 -3.25 -16.61 -7.84
N ARG A 371 -4.39 -16.56 -8.51
CA ARG A 371 -5.45 -15.56 -8.31
C ARG A 371 -6.35 -16.02 -7.17
N LYS A 372 -6.38 -15.23 -6.09
CA LYS A 372 -7.10 -15.53 -4.84
C LYS A 372 -8.60 -15.19 -4.86
N GLY A 373 -9.07 -14.55 -5.92
CA GLY A 373 -10.47 -14.17 -6.09
C GLY A 373 -10.80 -13.92 -7.57
N ILE A 374 -12.03 -13.49 -7.82
CA ILE A 374 -12.51 -13.09 -9.14
C ILE A 374 -12.50 -11.56 -9.29
N VAL A 375 -12.55 -11.09 -10.54
CA VAL A 375 -12.75 -9.66 -10.86
C VAL A 375 -13.99 -9.52 -11.73
N ILE A 376 -14.92 -8.67 -11.30
CA ILE A 376 -16.21 -8.40 -11.96
C ILE A 376 -16.15 -6.96 -12.49
N GLN A 377 -16.06 -6.80 -13.81
CA GLN A 377 -16.12 -5.49 -14.45
C GLN A 377 -17.56 -4.97 -14.45
N SER A 378 -17.73 -3.75 -13.95
CA SER A 378 -19.01 -3.05 -13.80
C SER A 378 -18.76 -1.54 -13.96
N GLU A 379 -19.82 -0.73 -14.03
CA GLU A 379 -19.69 0.73 -14.19
C GLU A 379 -19.28 1.40 -12.87
N ARG A 380 -18.49 2.48 -12.96
CA ARG A 380 -18.09 3.26 -11.77
C ARG A 380 -19.34 3.83 -11.09
N GLY A 381 -19.40 3.72 -9.75
CA GLY A 381 -20.58 4.09 -8.96
C GLY A 381 -21.60 2.95 -8.78
N SER A 382 -21.45 1.80 -9.47
CA SER A 382 -22.40 0.68 -9.34
C SER A 382 -22.49 0.15 -7.90
N PRO A 383 -23.69 -0.14 -7.36
CA PRO A 383 -23.85 -0.56 -5.98
C PRO A 383 -23.34 -1.99 -5.74
N ILE A 384 -22.31 -2.12 -4.90
CA ILE A 384 -21.80 -3.39 -4.39
C ILE A 384 -22.69 -3.85 -3.23
N ARG A 385 -23.11 -5.11 -3.27
CA ARG A 385 -24.00 -5.72 -2.28
C ARG A 385 -23.31 -6.85 -1.51
N ALA A 386 -23.65 -6.97 -0.23
CA ALA A 386 -23.23 -8.12 0.57
C ALA A 386 -23.90 -9.41 0.07
N VAL A 387 -23.13 -10.47 -0.15
CA VAL A 387 -23.66 -11.76 -0.64
C VAL A 387 -24.42 -12.54 0.44
N PHE A 388 -24.14 -12.27 1.71
CA PHE A 388 -24.74 -12.90 2.88
C PHE A 388 -24.68 -11.96 4.09
N ALA A 389 -25.56 -12.16 5.07
CA ALA A 389 -25.57 -11.38 6.30
C ALA A 389 -24.32 -11.66 7.16
N GLY A 390 -23.88 -10.69 7.96
CA GLY A 390 -22.67 -10.83 8.77
C GLY A 390 -22.27 -9.55 9.52
N ARG A 391 -21.00 -9.47 9.93
CA ARG A 391 -20.41 -8.30 10.58
C ARG A 391 -19.18 -7.80 9.83
N THR A 392 -19.10 -6.50 9.60
CA THR A 392 -17.94 -5.86 8.98
C THR A 392 -16.73 -5.89 9.92
N VAL A 393 -15.74 -6.75 9.65
CA VAL A 393 -14.51 -6.85 10.46
C VAL A 393 -13.40 -5.90 9.99
N PHE A 394 -13.49 -5.43 8.74
CA PHE A 394 -12.63 -4.40 8.17
C PHE A 394 -13.42 -3.57 7.16
N ALA A 395 -13.28 -2.24 7.21
CA ALA A 395 -13.79 -1.31 6.20
C ALA A 395 -12.83 -0.11 6.15
N SER A 396 -11.88 -0.13 5.20
CA SER A 396 -10.87 0.91 5.01
C SER A 396 -10.09 0.67 3.71
N TRP A 397 -9.13 1.55 3.40
CA TRP A 397 -8.17 1.31 2.32
C TRP A 397 -7.13 0.25 2.71
N LEU A 398 -6.85 -0.68 1.79
CA LEU A 398 -5.86 -1.75 1.95
C LEU A 398 -4.94 -1.82 0.73
N ARG A 399 -3.63 -1.75 0.96
CA ARG A 399 -2.62 -1.62 -0.10
C ARG A 399 -2.69 -2.78 -1.12
N GLY A 400 -2.84 -2.40 -2.39
CA GLY A 400 -3.02 -3.34 -3.52
C GLY A 400 -4.47 -3.74 -3.78
N TYR A 401 -5.36 -3.56 -2.81
CA TYR A 401 -6.79 -3.84 -2.92
C TYR A 401 -7.66 -2.57 -2.99
N GLY A 402 -7.11 -1.38 -2.74
CA GLY A 402 -7.89 -0.13 -2.79
C GLY A 402 -8.80 0.02 -1.58
N ASN A 403 -9.97 0.64 -1.71
CA ASN A 403 -10.97 0.60 -0.64
C ASN A 403 -11.57 -0.81 -0.54
N VAL A 404 -11.58 -1.37 0.68
CA VAL A 404 -11.95 -2.76 0.97
C VAL A 404 -12.95 -2.84 2.12
N ILE A 405 -13.97 -3.66 1.95
CA ILE A 405 -14.81 -4.20 3.03
C ILE A 405 -14.53 -5.70 3.17
N ILE A 406 -14.39 -6.17 4.41
CA ILE A 406 -14.35 -7.58 4.77
C ILE A 406 -15.48 -7.86 5.75
N ILE A 407 -16.36 -8.80 5.40
CA ILE A 407 -17.47 -9.25 6.24
C ILE A 407 -17.16 -10.65 6.75
N ASP A 408 -17.26 -10.85 8.06
CA ASP A 408 -17.27 -12.15 8.73
C ASP A 408 -18.72 -12.65 8.80
N HIS A 409 -18.93 -13.91 8.39
CA HIS A 409 -20.23 -14.57 8.34
C HIS A 409 -20.38 -15.67 9.40
N GLY A 410 -19.41 -15.82 10.30
CA GLY A 410 -19.30 -16.96 11.20
C GLY A 410 -18.60 -18.16 10.55
N ASP A 411 -18.35 -19.20 11.35
CA ASP A 411 -17.73 -20.46 10.90
C ASP A 411 -16.41 -20.28 10.13
N SER A 412 -15.63 -19.24 10.48
CA SER A 412 -14.41 -18.81 9.78
C SER A 412 -14.59 -18.34 8.32
N PHE A 413 -15.83 -18.15 7.83
CA PHE A 413 -16.10 -17.64 6.50
C PHE A 413 -16.02 -16.12 6.43
N HIS A 414 -15.20 -15.62 5.52
CA HIS A 414 -15.05 -14.19 5.26
C HIS A 414 -15.26 -13.90 3.78
N THR A 415 -15.98 -12.82 3.46
CA THR A 415 -16.02 -12.27 2.10
C THR A 415 -15.25 -10.95 2.03
N VAL A 416 -14.54 -10.74 0.91
CA VAL A 416 -13.70 -9.56 0.66
C VAL A 416 -14.21 -8.86 -0.59
N TYR A 417 -14.57 -7.59 -0.45
CA TYR A 417 -15.01 -6.69 -1.52
C TYR A 417 -13.96 -5.60 -1.65
N ALA A 418 -13.34 -5.46 -2.82
CA ALA A 418 -12.19 -4.56 -3.02
C ALA A 418 -12.26 -3.77 -4.33
N HIS A 419 -11.48 -2.70 -4.40
CA HIS A 419 -11.52 -1.66 -5.44
C HIS A 419 -12.83 -0.83 -5.44
N ALA A 420 -13.42 -0.63 -4.26
CA ALA A 420 -14.56 0.27 -4.11
C ALA A 420 -14.17 1.75 -4.31
N ASP A 421 -15.16 2.61 -4.55
CA ASP A 421 -15.02 4.07 -4.43
C ASP A 421 -15.42 4.48 -3.00
N ASP A 422 -16.72 4.50 -2.71
CA ASP A 422 -17.30 4.83 -1.42
C ASP A 422 -17.54 3.56 -0.59
N LEU A 423 -17.38 3.66 0.73
CA LEU A 423 -17.74 2.62 1.69
C LEU A 423 -18.93 3.10 2.55
N PHE A 424 -20.01 2.32 2.60
CA PHE A 424 -21.24 2.63 3.34
C PHE A 424 -21.39 1.82 4.64
N ARG A 425 -20.31 1.17 5.08
CA ARG A 425 -20.21 0.46 6.37
C ARG A 425 -18.87 0.74 7.02
N ALA A 426 -18.87 0.85 8.34
CA ALA A 426 -17.70 0.94 9.21
C ALA A 426 -17.38 -0.42 9.83
N LYS A 427 -16.18 -0.54 10.41
CA LYS A 427 -15.78 -1.72 11.20
C LYS A 427 -16.66 -1.83 12.45
N GLY A 428 -17.30 -2.99 12.61
CA GLY A 428 -18.22 -3.31 13.71
C GLY A 428 -19.67 -3.45 13.26
N ASP A 429 -20.05 -2.82 12.14
CA ASP A 429 -21.42 -2.78 11.64
C ASP A 429 -21.97 -4.17 11.32
N ALA A 430 -23.26 -4.36 11.61
CA ALA A 430 -24.03 -5.46 11.04
C ALA A 430 -24.40 -5.17 9.58
N VAL A 431 -24.52 -6.22 8.78
CA VAL A 431 -24.87 -6.16 7.36
C VAL A 431 -25.86 -7.26 7.02
N GLU A 432 -26.88 -6.95 6.23
CA GLU A 432 -27.89 -7.90 5.76
C GLU A 432 -27.60 -8.44 4.34
N THR A 433 -28.14 -9.63 4.02
CA THR A 433 -27.99 -10.26 2.71
C THR A 433 -28.60 -9.39 1.61
N GLY A 434 -27.79 -8.95 0.63
CA GLY A 434 -28.21 -8.08 -0.47
C GLY A 434 -28.19 -6.58 -0.17
N GLU A 435 -27.83 -6.18 1.05
CA GLU A 435 -27.67 -4.78 1.45
C GLU A 435 -26.51 -4.11 0.68
N VAL A 436 -26.66 -2.81 0.34
CA VAL A 436 -25.62 -2.06 -0.37
C VAL A 436 -24.55 -1.60 0.62
N ILE A 437 -23.31 -2.02 0.38
CA ILE A 437 -22.17 -1.80 1.29
C ILE A 437 -21.12 -0.83 0.75
N ALA A 438 -21.04 -0.64 -0.57
CA ALA A 438 -20.05 0.20 -1.23
C ALA A 438 -20.47 0.54 -2.69
N THR A 439 -19.71 1.41 -3.36
CA THR A 439 -19.78 1.63 -4.82
C THR A 439 -18.56 1.07 -5.54
N VAL A 440 -18.70 0.63 -6.79
CA VAL A 440 -17.56 0.21 -7.65
C VAL A 440 -16.71 1.42 -8.02
N GLY A 441 -15.41 1.36 -7.74
CA GLY A 441 -14.43 2.38 -8.10
C GLY A 441 -13.26 1.82 -8.91
N ASP A 442 -12.19 2.61 -9.00
CA ASP A 442 -10.90 2.26 -9.61
C ASP A 442 -9.73 2.42 -8.62
N SER A 443 -10.01 2.47 -7.30
CA SER A 443 -9.08 2.79 -6.21
C SER A 443 -7.90 1.83 -5.97
N GLY A 444 -7.69 0.85 -6.87
CA GLY A 444 -6.65 -0.17 -6.80
C GLY A 444 -5.92 -0.39 -8.12
N ALA A 445 -5.07 -1.42 -8.18
CA ALA A 445 -4.08 -1.60 -9.24
C ALA A 445 -4.61 -2.01 -10.63
N LEU A 446 -5.94 -2.08 -10.83
CA LEU A 446 -6.54 -2.54 -12.10
C LEU A 446 -6.65 -1.47 -13.20
N GLY A 447 -6.61 -0.18 -12.85
CA GLY A 447 -6.69 0.93 -13.81
C GLY A 447 -8.01 1.03 -14.60
N ARG A 448 -9.06 0.31 -14.17
CA ARG A 448 -10.42 0.35 -14.74
C ARG A 448 -11.45 0.04 -13.64
N PRO A 449 -12.69 0.57 -13.73
CA PRO A 449 -13.75 0.22 -12.79
C PRO A 449 -14.07 -1.28 -12.78
N ALA A 450 -13.90 -1.92 -11.63
CA ALA A 450 -14.22 -3.33 -11.41
C ALA A 450 -14.18 -3.68 -9.91
N LEU A 451 -15.08 -4.56 -9.47
CA LEU A 451 -15.03 -5.17 -8.13
C LEU A 451 -14.05 -6.35 -8.14
N TYR A 452 -13.08 -6.39 -7.21
CA TYR A 452 -12.43 -7.64 -6.82
C TYR A 452 -13.25 -8.31 -5.72
N PHE A 453 -13.54 -9.60 -5.87
CA PHE A 453 -14.30 -10.40 -4.91
C PHE A 453 -13.60 -11.71 -4.57
N GLU A 454 -13.46 -11.99 -3.28
CA GLU A 454 -12.83 -13.20 -2.75
C GLU A 454 -13.64 -13.76 -1.57
N ILE A 455 -13.70 -15.09 -1.49
CA ILE A 455 -14.25 -15.82 -0.34
C ILE A 455 -13.07 -16.53 0.35
N ARG A 456 -13.04 -16.50 1.68
CA ARG A 456 -12.05 -17.22 2.51
C ARG A 456 -12.73 -18.14 3.51
N HIS A 457 -12.11 -19.27 3.77
CA HIS A 457 -12.50 -20.24 4.79
C HIS A 457 -11.25 -20.68 5.57
N HIS A 458 -11.28 -20.58 6.90
CA HIS A 458 -10.09 -20.76 7.77
C HIS A 458 -8.84 -20.01 7.26
N GLY A 459 -9.01 -18.76 6.83
CA GLY A 459 -7.93 -17.91 6.29
C GLY A 459 -7.49 -18.22 4.86
N ASN A 460 -7.83 -19.39 4.30
CA ASN A 460 -7.50 -19.77 2.93
C ASN A 460 -8.54 -19.29 1.93
N SER A 461 -8.09 -18.77 0.79
CA SER A 461 -8.97 -18.40 -0.32
C SER A 461 -9.66 -19.63 -0.92
N VAL A 462 -10.93 -19.49 -1.32
CA VAL A 462 -11.70 -20.52 -2.04
C VAL A 462 -12.34 -19.92 -3.28
N ASP A 463 -12.54 -20.72 -4.33
CA ASP A 463 -13.06 -20.25 -5.62
C ASP A 463 -14.49 -19.70 -5.49
N PRO A 464 -14.72 -18.38 -5.68
CA PRO A 464 -16.05 -17.78 -5.54
C PRO A 464 -17.08 -18.31 -6.54
N LEU A 465 -16.66 -18.86 -7.69
CA LEU A 465 -17.57 -19.39 -8.72
C LEU A 465 -18.30 -20.66 -8.28
N HIS A 466 -17.79 -21.37 -7.27
CA HIS A 466 -18.48 -22.51 -6.64
C HIS A 466 -19.48 -22.10 -5.55
N TRP A 467 -19.70 -20.80 -5.34
CA TRP A 467 -20.59 -20.26 -4.32
C TRP A 467 -21.68 -19.35 -4.89
N ILE A 468 -21.35 -18.60 -5.94
CA ILE A 468 -22.28 -17.75 -6.68
C ILE A 468 -23.22 -18.61 -7.54
N ASP A 469 -24.51 -18.28 -7.49
CA ASP A 469 -25.53 -18.82 -8.40
C ASP A 469 -25.36 -18.18 -9.80
N ASN A 470 -25.37 -19.01 -10.85
CA ASN A 470 -25.20 -18.61 -12.26
C ASN A 470 -26.48 -18.83 -13.09
N SER A 471 -27.63 -18.99 -12.42
CA SER A 471 -28.96 -19.20 -13.03
C SER A 471 -29.55 -17.95 -13.69
#